data_AF-A0A935WFL7-F1
#
_entry.id   AF-A0A935WFL7-F1
#
_cell.length_a   1.000
_cell.length_b   1.000
_cell.length_c   1.000
_cell.angle_alpha   90.00
_cell.angle_beta   90.00
_cell.angle_gamma   90.00
#
_symmetry.space_group_name_H-M   'P 1'
#
loop_
_entity.id
_entity.type
_entity.pdbx_description
1 polymer ?
#
loop_
_entity_poly.entity_id
_entity_poly.type
_entity_poly.pdbx_seq_one_letter_code
_entity_poly.pdbx_strand_id
1 'polypeptide(L)'
;MPASPIPELRATFFLPARLLADSDAPVHGVVLDVPLDNGLDTLAAYADGTARYINHSGRTIIWEVPDATGAERELVRRLREVAAGLLPYVKPAGWTPVPAEVGTAQVTILTRAGLATLPLVNNQLSQGSSAPGRRSAR
;
A
#
# COMPACT_ATOMS: atom_id res chain seq x y z
N MET A 1 -20.76 48.29 -15.58
CA MET A 1 -19.98 47.15 -16.08
C MET A 1 -20.33 45.94 -15.21
N PRO A 2 -20.93 44.87 -15.74
CA PRO A 2 -21.12 43.66 -14.96
C PRO A 2 -19.77 42.94 -14.84
N ALA A 3 -19.44 42.50 -13.62
CA ALA A 3 -18.26 41.70 -13.34
C ALA A 3 -18.33 40.39 -14.15
N SER A 4 -17.26 40.08 -14.88
CA SER A 4 -17.09 38.78 -15.52
C SER A 4 -17.13 37.67 -14.47
N PRO A 5 -17.89 36.57 -14.69
CA PRO A 5 -17.80 35.42 -13.82
C PRO A 5 -16.43 34.75 -14.00
N ILE A 6 -15.70 34.57 -12.90
CA ILE A 6 -14.47 33.79 -12.84
C ILE A 6 -14.83 32.37 -13.28
N PRO A 7 -14.20 31.79 -14.31
CA PRO A 7 -14.51 30.44 -14.74
C PRO A 7 -14.12 29.47 -13.60
N GLU A 8 -15.11 28.70 -13.14
CA GLU A 8 -14.91 27.67 -12.12
C GLU A 8 -13.76 26.75 -12.54
N LEU A 9 -12.73 26.69 -11.69
CA LEU A 9 -11.65 25.72 -11.77
C LEU A 9 -12.24 24.33 -11.52
N ARG A 10 -12.84 23.72 -12.54
CA ARG A 10 -13.09 22.28 -12.58
C ARG A 10 -11.76 21.60 -12.84
N ALA A 11 -10.93 21.56 -11.81
CA ALA A 11 -9.74 20.74 -11.77
C ALA A 11 -10.17 19.27 -11.67
N THR A 12 -10.70 18.72 -12.76
CA THR A 12 -10.75 17.27 -12.96
C THR A 12 -9.30 16.84 -13.16
N PHE A 13 -8.58 16.64 -12.06
CA PHE A 13 -7.29 15.96 -12.05
C PHE A 13 -7.54 14.47 -12.38
N PHE A 14 -7.82 14.21 -13.65
CA PHE A 14 -7.72 12.88 -14.22
C PHE A 14 -6.23 12.58 -14.33
N LEU A 15 -5.64 12.04 -13.25
CA LEU A 15 -4.28 11.51 -13.30
C LEU A 15 -4.27 10.39 -14.35
N PRO A 16 -3.57 10.55 -15.48
CA PRO A 16 -3.52 9.48 -16.46
C PRO A 16 -2.84 8.28 -15.80
N ALA A 17 -3.38 7.07 -16.00
CA ALA A 17 -2.77 5.82 -15.54
C ALA A 17 -1.27 5.72 -15.92
N ARG A 18 -0.87 6.43 -16.98
CA ARG A 18 0.52 6.59 -17.43
C ARG A 18 1.47 7.21 -16.40
N LEU A 19 0.97 8.04 -15.47
CA LEU A 19 1.78 8.63 -14.39
C LEU A 19 2.05 7.64 -13.23
N LEU A 20 1.21 6.60 -13.11
CA LEU A 20 1.36 5.51 -12.13
C LEU A 20 2.09 4.30 -12.71
N ALA A 21 2.11 4.16 -14.04
CA ALA A 21 2.65 3.01 -14.76
C ALA A 21 4.17 3.05 -14.97
N ASP A 22 4.86 4.10 -14.53
CA ASP A 22 6.32 4.10 -14.53
C ASP A 22 6.79 3.23 -13.36
N SER A 23 7.31 2.03 -13.66
CA SER A 23 7.75 1.06 -12.64
C SER A 23 8.93 1.56 -11.80
N ASP A 24 9.56 2.65 -12.23
CA ASP A 24 10.61 3.39 -11.50
C ASP A 24 10.03 4.56 -10.66
N ALA A 25 8.72 4.76 -10.66
CA ALA A 25 8.09 5.81 -9.86
C ALA A 25 8.38 5.57 -8.37
N PRO A 26 8.95 6.57 -7.67
CA PRO A 26 9.35 6.38 -6.28
C PRO A 26 8.11 6.11 -5.41
N VAL A 27 8.01 4.89 -4.87
CA VAL A 27 7.03 4.52 -3.85
C VAL A 27 7.42 5.22 -2.55
N HIS A 28 6.61 6.15 -2.10
CA HIS A 28 6.81 6.93 -0.87
C HIS A 28 6.28 6.23 0.38
N GLY A 29 5.43 5.24 0.21
CA GLY A 29 4.91 4.41 1.30
C GLY A 29 3.90 3.39 0.80
N VAL A 30 3.57 2.47 1.69
CA VAL A 30 2.57 1.44 1.48
C VAL A 30 1.72 1.32 2.73
N VAL A 31 0.41 1.18 2.55
CA VAL A 31 -0.56 0.85 3.60
C VAL A 31 -1.23 -0.45 3.20
N LEU A 32 -1.25 -1.42 4.11
CA LEU A 32 -1.89 -2.71 3.95
C LEU A 32 -3.00 -2.83 4.99
N ASP A 33 -4.23 -2.90 4.52
CA ASP A 33 -5.43 -3.11 5.31
C ASP A 33 -5.88 -4.56 5.18
N VAL A 34 -5.99 -5.27 6.29
CA VAL A 34 -6.37 -6.68 6.37
C VAL A 34 -7.63 -6.82 7.23
N PRO A 35 -8.82 -6.84 6.61
CA PRO A 35 -10.07 -7.11 7.30
C PRO A 35 -10.10 -8.52 7.87
N LEU A 36 -10.57 -8.59 9.11
CA LEU A 36 -10.82 -9.79 9.88
C LEU A 36 -12.31 -9.85 10.20
N ASP A 37 -12.81 -11.01 10.62
CA ASP A 37 -14.22 -11.18 11.00
C ASP A 37 -14.68 -10.17 12.07
N ASN A 38 -13.75 -9.73 12.91
CA ASN A 38 -14.00 -8.88 14.07
C ASN A 38 -13.25 -7.53 14.04
N GLY A 39 -12.73 -7.11 12.89
CA GLY A 39 -12.16 -5.77 12.75
C GLY A 39 -11.12 -5.65 11.63
N LEU A 40 -10.13 -4.77 11.83
CA LEU A 40 -9.16 -4.42 10.81
C LEU A 40 -7.75 -4.36 11.40
N ASP A 41 -6.83 -5.07 10.77
CA ASP A 41 -5.41 -4.90 10.98
C ASP A 41 -4.85 -3.98 9.88
N THR A 42 -4.07 -2.96 10.25
CA THR A 42 -3.45 -2.02 9.32
C THR A 42 -1.95 -1.95 9.56
N LEU A 43 -1.16 -2.15 8.50
CA LEU A 43 0.28 -1.91 8.48
C LEU A 43 0.58 -0.75 7.52
N ALA A 44 1.29 0.27 7.98
CA ALA A 44 1.79 1.36 7.17
C ALA A 44 3.31 1.43 7.25
N ALA A 45 3.99 1.58 6.11
CA ALA A 45 5.44 1.70 6.03
C ALA A 45 5.82 2.81 5.04
N TYR A 46 6.74 3.68 5.42
CA TYR A 46 7.04 4.92 4.69
C TYR A 46 8.50 5.00 4.25
N ALA A 47 8.76 5.83 3.24
CA ALA A 47 10.08 5.95 2.62
C ALA A 47 11.17 6.51 3.55
N ASP A 48 10.78 7.22 4.60
CA ASP A 48 11.67 7.72 5.64
C ASP A 48 12.12 6.63 6.65
N GLY A 49 11.65 5.39 6.47
CA GLY A 49 11.98 4.28 7.34
C GLY A 49 11.04 4.13 8.53
N THR A 50 10.02 4.97 8.66
CA THR A 50 9.00 4.83 9.70
C THR A 50 7.95 3.80 9.31
N ALA A 51 7.37 3.15 10.31
CA ALA A 51 6.28 2.20 10.12
C ALA A 51 5.36 2.15 11.34
N ARG A 52 4.09 1.79 11.11
CA ARG A 52 3.08 1.63 12.15
C ARG A 52 2.27 0.38 11.84
N TYR A 53 2.01 -0.43 12.85
CA TYR A 53 1.08 -1.54 12.79
C TYR A 53 0.04 -1.36 13.88
N ILE A 54 -1.23 -1.40 13.51
CA ILE A 54 -2.37 -1.35 14.44
C ILE A 54 -3.18 -2.61 14.15
N ASN A 55 -3.49 -3.40 15.18
CA ASN A 55 -4.37 -4.55 15.02
C ASN A 55 -5.81 -4.22 15.45
N HIS A 56 -6.75 -5.09 15.10
CA HIS A 56 -8.17 -4.90 15.38
C HIS A 56 -8.51 -4.75 16.88
N SER A 57 -7.66 -5.27 17.77
CA SER A 57 -7.81 -5.14 19.23
C SER A 57 -7.29 -3.81 19.79
N GLY A 58 -6.75 -2.94 18.93
CA GLY A 58 -6.15 -1.66 19.29
C GLY A 58 -4.69 -1.75 19.77
N ARG A 59 -4.08 -2.95 19.76
CA ARG A 59 -2.64 -3.09 20.02
C ARG A 59 -1.87 -2.50 18.85
N THR A 60 -0.84 -1.73 19.18
CA THR A 60 -0.09 -0.96 18.20
C THR A 60 1.41 -1.16 18.37
N ILE A 61 2.13 -1.22 17.25
CA ILE A 61 3.58 -1.08 17.16
C ILE A 61 3.86 0.19 16.36
N ILE A 62 4.68 1.09 16.90
CA ILE A 62 5.10 2.33 16.25
C ILE A 62 6.62 2.32 16.14
N TRP A 63 7.11 2.45 14.91
CA TRP A 63 8.52 2.62 14.58
C TRP A 63 8.72 4.01 13.96
N GLU A 64 9.24 4.94 14.75
CA GLU A 64 9.48 6.34 14.34
C GLU A 64 10.96 6.74 14.36
N VAL A 65 11.89 5.80 14.30
CA VAL A 65 13.32 6.08 14.47
C VAL A 65 13.97 6.47 13.12
N PRO A 66 14.42 7.73 12.94
CA PRO A 66 15.06 8.18 11.70
C PRO A 66 16.40 7.48 11.42
N ASP A 67 16.98 6.82 12.43
CA ASP A 67 18.29 6.15 12.42
C ASP A 67 18.25 4.63 12.61
N ALA A 68 17.12 3.95 12.36
CA ALA A 68 17.01 2.47 12.42
C ALA A 68 17.90 1.68 11.42
N THR A 69 19.23 1.58 11.58
CA THR A 69 20.14 0.86 10.65
C THR A 69 19.95 -0.67 10.64
N GLY A 70 18.87 -1.19 11.22
CA GLY A 70 18.61 -2.60 11.47
C GLY A 70 17.62 -3.25 10.50
N ALA A 71 17.05 -4.37 10.96
CA ALA A 71 16.13 -5.21 10.21
C ALA A 71 14.82 -4.50 9.84
N GLU A 72 14.43 -3.48 10.61
CA GLU A 72 13.21 -2.69 10.40
C GLU A 72 13.30 -1.86 9.12
N ARG A 73 14.42 -1.18 8.87
CA ARG A 73 14.63 -0.44 7.62
C ARG A 73 14.66 -1.36 6.42
N GLU A 74 15.27 -2.53 6.56
CA GLU A 74 15.29 -3.53 5.51
C GLU A 74 13.87 -4.08 5.22
N LEU A 75 13.05 -4.29 6.26
CA LEU A 75 11.66 -4.67 6.11
C LEU A 75 10.86 -3.58 5.37
N VAL A 76 10.98 -2.31 5.79
CA VAL A 76 10.32 -1.18 5.14
C VAL A 76 10.75 -1.04 3.68
N ARG A 77 12.06 -1.19 3.41
CA ARG A 77 12.61 -1.18 2.04
C ARG A 77 12.00 -2.30 1.20
N ARG A 78 11.99 -3.54 1.69
CA ARG A 78 11.40 -4.70 0.99
C ARG A 78 9.91 -4.53 0.73
N LEU A 79 9.15 -4.04 1.71
CA LEU A 79 7.72 -3.76 1.54
C LEU A 79 7.48 -2.76 0.40
N ARG A 80 8.30 -1.71 0.32
CA ARG A 80 8.23 -0.73 -0.77
C ARG A 80 8.62 -1.32 -2.12
N GLU A 81 9.63 -2.19 -2.19
CA GLU A 81 10.03 -2.87 -3.43
C GLU A 81 8.93 -3.81 -3.95
N VAL A 82 8.32 -4.57 -3.05
CA VAL A 82 7.17 -5.41 -3.41
C VAL A 82 6.02 -4.53 -3.90
N ALA A 83 5.72 -3.42 -3.22
CA ALA A 83 4.69 -2.48 -3.65
C ALA A 83 4.99 -1.87 -5.03
N ALA A 84 6.25 -1.51 -5.32
CA ALA A 84 6.63 -1.01 -6.64
C ALA A 84 6.30 -2.02 -7.76
N GLY A 85 6.54 -3.31 -7.51
CA GLY A 85 6.15 -4.39 -8.42
C GLY A 85 4.64 -4.53 -8.64
N LEU A 86 3.81 -3.96 -7.76
CA LEU A 86 2.34 -3.96 -7.87
C LEU A 86 1.78 -2.77 -8.67
N LEU A 87 2.59 -1.73 -8.93
CA LEU A 87 2.16 -0.51 -9.64
C LEU A 87 1.50 -0.77 -11.02
N PRO A 88 1.89 -1.78 -11.81
CA PRO A 88 1.19 -2.08 -13.07
C PRO A 88 -0.26 -2.57 -12.88
N TYR A 89 -0.63 -3.02 -11.68
CA TYR A 89 -1.92 -3.65 -11.39
C TYR A 89 -2.86 -2.77 -10.55
N VAL A 90 -2.33 -1.70 -9.94
CA VAL A 90 -3.11 -0.80 -9.08
C VAL A 90 -3.99 0.13 -9.92
N LYS A 91 -5.09 0.59 -9.33
CA LYS A 91 -5.93 1.65 -9.90
C LYS A 91 -5.70 2.94 -9.11
N PRO A 92 -5.79 4.13 -9.75
CA PRO A 92 -5.85 5.38 -8.98
C PRO A 92 -6.93 5.28 -7.92
N ALA A 93 -6.61 5.67 -6.69
CA ALA A 93 -7.59 5.70 -5.62
C ALA A 93 -8.65 6.75 -5.98
N GLY A 94 -9.92 6.33 -6.05
CA GLY A 94 -11.03 7.27 -6.09
C GLY A 94 -11.19 7.97 -4.74
N TRP A 95 -12.03 9.00 -4.70
CA TRP A 95 -12.40 9.71 -3.46
C TRP A 95 -13.20 8.83 -2.48
N THR A 96 -13.76 7.72 -2.96
CA THR A 96 -14.48 6.75 -2.13
C THR A 96 -13.54 5.57 -1.87
N PRO A 97 -13.06 5.38 -0.62
CA PRO A 97 -12.36 4.17 -0.24
C PRO A 97 -13.31 2.99 -0.47
N VAL A 98 -12.87 1.98 -1.23
CA VAL A 98 -13.54 0.69 -1.23
C VAL A 98 -13.08 -0.02 0.05
N PRO A 99 -13.96 -0.34 1.00
CA PRO A 99 -13.55 -1.11 2.17
C PRO A 99 -13.06 -2.48 1.70
N ALA A 100 -11.92 -2.93 2.19
CA ALA A 100 -11.51 -4.30 1.96
C ALA A 100 -12.52 -5.25 2.63
N GLU A 101 -12.82 -6.37 1.97
CA GLU A 101 -13.69 -7.42 2.51
C GLU A 101 -12.86 -8.50 3.22
N VAL A 102 -13.45 -9.20 4.19
CA VAL A 102 -12.81 -10.34 4.85
C VAL A 102 -12.37 -11.36 3.79
N GLY A 103 -11.12 -11.83 3.90
CA GLY A 103 -10.50 -12.73 2.92
C GLY A 103 -9.78 -12.01 1.77
N THR A 104 -9.84 -10.68 1.75
CA THR A 104 -8.99 -9.81 0.92
C THR A 104 -8.08 -8.97 1.80
N ALA A 105 -7.02 -8.41 1.23
CA ALA A 105 -6.25 -7.32 1.82
C ALA A 105 -6.20 -6.17 0.82
N GLN A 106 -6.32 -4.93 1.27
CA GLN A 106 -6.15 -3.77 0.39
C GLN A 106 -4.75 -3.20 0.55
N VAL A 107 -4.03 -3.10 -0.57
CA VAL A 107 -2.77 -2.39 -0.66
C VAL A 107 -3.06 -0.99 -1.20
N THR A 108 -2.65 0.03 -0.45
CA THR A 108 -2.60 1.42 -0.91
C THR A 108 -1.14 1.82 -1.06
N ILE A 109 -0.76 2.29 -2.24
CA ILE A 109 0.58 2.73 -2.57
C ILE A 109 0.60 4.25 -2.68
N LEU A 110 1.53 4.87 -1.95
CA LEU A 110 1.74 6.30 -1.99
C LEU A 110 2.79 6.61 -3.05
N THR A 111 2.41 7.37 -4.07
CA THR A 111 3.31 7.82 -5.16
C THR A 111 3.26 9.34 -5.27
N ARG A 112 4.18 9.95 -6.04
CA ARG A 112 4.07 11.39 -6.37
C ARG A 112 2.82 11.74 -7.16
N ALA A 113 2.29 10.78 -7.92
CA ALA A 113 1.06 10.94 -8.69
C ALA A 113 -0.19 10.87 -7.81
N GLY A 114 -0.07 10.48 -6.54
CA GLY A 114 -1.19 10.29 -5.63
C GLY A 114 -1.28 8.86 -5.10
N LEU A 115 -2.44 8.52 -4.54
CA LEU A 115 -2.72 7.21 -3.99
C LEU A 115 -3.19 6.26 -5.08
N ALA A 116 -2.72 5.01 -5.01
CA ALA A 116 -3.20 3.95 -5.87
C ALA A 116 -3.53 2.70 -5.05
N THR A 117 -4.64 2.03 -5.34
CA THR A 117 -5.15 0.91 -4.55
C THR A 117 -5.25 -0.38 -5.36
N LEU A 118 -5.03 -1.50 -4.67
CA LEU A 118 -5.17 -2.84 -5.20
C LEU A 118 -5.72 -3.78 -4.12
N PRO A 119 -6.90 -4.39 -4.30
CA PRO A 119 -7.32 -5.51 -3.49
C PRO A 119 -6.51 -6.76 -3.87
N LEU A 120 -5.94 -7.41 -2.87
CA LEU A 120 -5.27 -8.70 -2.94
C LEU A 120 -6.17 -9.77 -2.33
N VAL A 121 -6.42 -10.86 -3.06
CA VAL A 121 -7.16 -12.01 -2.55
C VAL A 121 -6.19 -13.03 -1.95
N ASN A 122 -6.59 -13.71 -0.87
CA ASN A 122 -5.76 -14.61 -0.08
C ASN A 122 -4.96 -15.67 -0.89
N ASN A 123 -5.44 -16.05 -2.08
CA ASN A 123 -4.78 -17.01 -2.97
C ASN A 123 -3.54 -16.47 -3.71
N GLN A 124 -3.22 -15.17 -3.58
CA GLN A 124 -2.04 -14.52 -4.14
C GLN A 124 -0.90 -14.35 -3.12
N LEU A 125 -1.19 -14.48 -1.82
CA LEU A 125 -0.19 -14.41 -0.74
C LEU A 125 0.47 -15.78 -0.44
N SER A 126 -0.14 -16.87 -0.88
CA SER A 126 0.29 -18.26 -0.64
C SER A 126 1.27 -18.83 -1.68
N GLN A 127 1.56 -18.11 -2.77
CA GLN A 127 2.41 -18.61 -3.86
C GLN A 127 3.94 -18.46 -3.60
N GLY A 128 4.34 -17.95 -2.42
CA GLY A 128 5.74 -17.63 -2.12
C GLY A 128 6.53 -18.64 -1.28
N SER A 129 5.93 -19.73 -0.79
CA SER A 129 6.65 -20.66 0.10
C SER A 129 6.33 -22.13 -0.20
N SER A 130 6.85 -22.63 -1.32
CA SER A 130 7.18 -24.05 -1.43
C SER A 130 8.65 -24.25 -1.07
N ALA A 131 8.94 -24.43 0.22
CA ALA A 131 10.21 -25.00 0.64
C ALA A 131 10.24 -26.49 0.20
N PRO A 132 11.32 -26.99 -0.41
CA PRO A 132 11.38 -28.36 -0.88
C PRO A 132 11.30 -29.32 0.31
N GLY A 133 10.36 -30.26 0.24
CA GLY A 133 10.11 -31.24 1.28
C GLY A 133 11.37 -32.02 1.65
N ARG A 134 11.74 -32.00 2.93
CA ARG A 134 12.72 -32.94 3.49
C ARG A 134 12.15 -34.35 3.37
N ARG A 135 12.69 -35.14 2.43
CA ARG A 135 12.53 -36.59 2.44
C ARG A 135 13.15 -37.12 3.74
N SER A 136 12.31 -37.72 4.57
CA SER A 136 12.71 -38.59 5.67
C SER A 136 13.45 -39.80 5.07
N ALA A 137 14.77 -39.88 5.27
CA ALA A 137 15.50 -41.12 5.08
C ALA A 137 15.32 -41.98 6.33
N ARG A 138 14.86 -43.20 6.09
CA ARG A 138 14.73 -44.31 7.05
C ARG A 138 16.09 -44.95 7.29
#